data_AF-A0A0G1A5S7-F1
#
_entry.id   AF-A0A0G1A5S7-F1
#
_cell.length_a   1.000
_cell.length_b   1.000
_cell.length_c   1.000
_cell.angle_alpha   90.00
_cell.angle_beta   90.00
_cell.angle_gamma   90.00
#
_symmetry.space_group_name_H-M   'P 1'
#
loop_
_entity.id
_entity.type
_entity.pdbx_description
1 polymer ?
#
loop_
_entity_poly.entity_id
_entity_poly.type
_entity_poly.pdbx_seq_one_letter_code
_entity_poly.pdbx_strand_id
1 'polypeptide(L)'
;MSHRLTRFTFVITVIIPLLLLVFGVFTQLVEAAPININTTSTNNATYPGVMNHMVVTSDSTIHTFLQLGTETMTCDGAPTNGLVWVMSTDSGATWDCQGQLSSDTTNLKFASAQKDSFDNIYVVYSGIDNTLSTAYDVLYRKLTKGAGSTWTFEDEQVLLDGTAAESYSYATIAVEGTTRLWVSARIWDGTMYDVLVYYSNGFTTAPSWTLGHKRFFEKIWSFDGTSTYTDETTDASNLTSADVTMVSVPNSAIYFGHSAKFDSIAWMLSTTGVAGTIDWEYYNGSTWKQIEGFQIDQVNGNFTSVNNGYINFTIPTDWATTSINGEGGSYYYVRARAATNFTTPPVGTRVASTIANPSQRTTGGIPSIVRFGSKIGLMFLDGTTSYTFTFRYRADTDALGLWSYETFSPTTASNMTTITNFSAVGNTNGHIYVMFFKTGANDVFFEFYDGNSWHDKSTRLDDNAVISNLGLSTDGVNVWVFYTDNILTGNVFYKKINTPFDAWYRPYTDDGDHGDAEKFGHLVNPFDKVWLYRNSSYSDKTTFNSQTSLHNLDDYIAYNTPGFAYVHNVTEAASSTANDTYFG
;
A
#
# COMPACT_ATOMS: atom_id res chain seq x y z
N MET A 1 -55.56 -57.88 -19.08
CA MET A 1 -55.11 -57.60 -17.70
C MET A 1 -53.78 -58.30 -17.46
N SER A 2 -52.68 -57.62 -17.76
CA SER A 2 -51.29 -58.00 -17.50
C SER A 2 -50.47 -56.71 -17.65
N HIS A 3 -49.29 -56.63 -17.02
CA HIS A 3 -48.37 -55.48 -17.06
C HIS A 3 -48.97 -54.10 -16.70
N ARG A 4 -49.16 -53.79 -15.40
CA ARG A 4 -49.15 -52.37 -14.94
C ARG A 4 -48.86 -52.09 -13.46
N LEU A 5 -48.77 -53.09 -12.56
CA LEU A 5 -48.54 -52.86 -11.12
C LEU A 5 -47.12 -53.12 -10.58
N THR A 6 -46.14 -53.42 -11.44
CA THR A 6 -44.72 -53.63 -11.04
C THR A 6 -43.78 -52.45 -11.36
N ARG A 7 -44.33 -51.27 -11.68
CA ARG A 7 -43.53 -50.04 -11.91
C ARG A 7 -43.72 -48.93 -10.87
N PHE A 8 -44.66 -49.05 -9.93
CA PHE A 8 -44.89 -48.00 -8.93
C PHE A 8 -44.04 -48.17 -7.65
N THR A 9 -43.73 -49.41 -7.25
CA THR A 9 -42.93 -49.68 -6.04
C THR A 9 -41.42 -49.44 -6.27
N PHE A 10 -40.93 -49.61 -7.50
CA PHE A 10 -39.48 -49.53 -7.81
C PHE A 10 -38.94 -48.10 -7.91
N VAL A 11 -39.83 -47.10 -8.05
CA VAL A 11 -39.45 -45.67 -8.10
C VAL A 11 -39.21 -45.10 -6.70
N ILE A 12 -39.89 -45.63 -5.68
CA ILE A 12 -39.82 -45.10 -4.30
C ILE A 12 -38.56 -45.60 -3.57
N THR A 13 -38.10 -46.83 -3.83
CA THR A 13 -36.93 -47.42 -3.13
C THR A 13 -35.58 -46.88 -3.62
N VAL A 14 -35.50 -46.26 -4.80
CA VAL A 14 -34.24 -45.71 -5.36
C VAL A 14 -34.13 -44.20 -5.14
N ILE A 15 -35.25 -43.46 -5.06
CA ILE A 15 -35.22 -42.00 -4.87
C ILE A 15 -34.93 -41.62 -3.41
N ILE A 16 -35.42 -42.37 -2.42
CA ILE A 16 -35.19 -42.03 -0.99
C ILE A 16 -33.72 -42.11 -0.57
N PRO A 17 -32.93 -43.15 -0.93
CA PRO A 17 -31.49 -43.17 -0.66
C PRO A 17 -30.71 -42.10 -1.42
N LEU A 18 -31.20 -41.70 -2.61
CA LEU A 18 -30.57 -40.65 -3.41
C LEU A 18 -30.85 -39.25 -2.83
N LEU A 19 -32.05 -39.01 -2.27
CA LEU A 19 -32.36 -37.76 -1.56
C LEU A 19 -31.56 -37.62 -0.26
N LEU A 20 -31.36 -38.72 0.48
CA LEU A 20 -30.51 -38.75 1.68
C LEU A 20 -29.00 -38.64 1.41
N LEU A 21 -28.57 -38.77 0.14
CA LEU A 21 -27.22 -38.46 -0.31
C LEU A 21 -27.06 -37.02 -0.83
N VAL A 22 -28.18 -36.34 -1.13
CA VAL A 22 -28.22 -34.92 -1.51
C VAL A 22 -28.41 -34.00 -0.31
N PHE A 23 -29.09 -34.46 0.74
CA PHE A 23 -28.90 -33.93 2.10
C PHE A 23 -27.57 -34.43 2.67
N GLY A 24 -26.48 -33.96 2.07
CA GLY A 24 -25.18 -33.99 2.70
C GLY A 24 -25.28 -33.43 4.12
N VAL A 25 -24.47 -33.95 5.03
CA VAL A 25 -24.44 -33.50 6.42
C VAL A 25 -24.15 -32.00 6.43
N PHE A 26 -25.20 -31.20 6.61
CA PHE A 26 -25.06 -29.84 7.11
C PHE A 26 -24.55 -30.00 8.54
N THR A 27 -23.24 -30.15 8.67
CA THR A 27 -22.53 -29.70 9.85
C THR A 27 -22.91 -28.24 9.98
N GLN A 28 -23.83 -27.96 10.90
CA GLN A 28 -24.18 -26.63 11.29
C GLN A 28 -22.85 -25.96 11.63
N LEU A 29 -22.43 -24.98 10.83
CA LEU A 29 -21.15 -24.29 10.99
C LEU A 29 -21.21 -23.59 12.33
N VAL A 30 -20.64 -24.24 13.35
CA VAL A 30 -20.69 -23.78 14.73
C VAL A 30 -20.20 -22.34 14.75
N GLU A 31 -20.96 -21.52 15.46
CA GLU A 31 -20.75 -20.09 15.57
C GLU A 31 -19.39 -19.80 16.22
N ALA A 32 -18.39 -19.48 15.39
CA ALA A 32 -17.23 -18.74 15.85
C ALA A 32 -17.72 -17.32 16.21
N ALA A 33 -17.64 -16.99 17.50
CA ALA A 33 -17.87 -15.65 18.02
C ALA A 33 -16.88 -14.65 17.40
N PRO A 34 -17.18 -13.33 17.36
CA PRO A 34 -16.19 -12.31 17.01
C PRO A 34 -14.97 -12.44 17.92
N ILE A 35 -13.78 -12.43 17.33
CA ILE A 35 -12.59 -12.89 18.04
C ILE A 35 -11.73 -11.71 18.49
N ASN A 36 -11.58 -11.59 19.80
CA ASN A 36 -10.80 -10.55 20.43
C ASN A 36 -9.38 -11.05 20.73
N ILE A 37 -8.38 -10.26 20.34
CA ILE A 37 -7.01 -10.43 20.84
C ILE A 37 -6.98 -9.85 22.25
N ASN A 38 -6.85 -10.71 23.26
CA ASN A 38 -7.00 -10.33 24.67
C ASN A 38 -5.81 -9.46 25.15
N THR A 39 -6.07 -8.15 25.26
CA THR A 39 -5.16 -7.12 25.82
C THR A 39 -5.78 -6.50 27.07
N THR A 40 -4.99 -5.76 27.88
CA THR A 40 -5.52 -5.03 29.06
C THR A 40 -6.49 -3.90 28.71
N SER A 41 -6.37 -3.37 27.49
CA SER A 41 -7.27 -2.39 26.89
C SER A 41 -7.01 -2.37 25.39
N THR A 42 -8.07 -2.29 24.61
CA THR A 42 -8.05 -2.24 23.15
C THR A 42 -7.82 -0.82 22.59
N ASN A 43 -7.86 0.22 23.43
CA ASN A 43 -7.87 1.62 22.99
C ASN A 43 -6.55 2.11 22.36
N ASN A 44 -5.43 1.43 22.60
CA ASN A 44 -4.09 1.84 22.14
C ASN A 44 -3.42 0.83 21.17
N ALA A 45 -4.07 -0.30 20.87
CA ALA A 45 -3.59 -1.26 19.89
C ALA A 45 -3.68 -0.64 18.49
N THR A 46 -2.53 -0.28 17.90
CA THR A 46 -2.47 0.55 16.69
C THR A 46 -1.53 -0.03 15.64
N TYR A 47 -1.82 0.25 14.37
CA TYR A 47 -0.94 -0.08 13.25
C TYR A 47 -1.17 0.85 12.05
N PRO A 48 -0.12 1.46 11.47
CA PRO A 48 -0.25 2.20 10.21
C PRO A 48 -0.52 1.20 9.09
N GLY A 49 -1.60 1.40 8.32
CA GLY A 49 -2.02 0.40 7.33
C GLY A 49 -1.03 0.15 6.20
N VAL A 50 -0.12 1.08 5.95
CA VAL A 50 0.95 0.93 4.97
C VAL A 50 1.98 -0.15 5.37
N MET A 51 2.08 -0.47 6.66
CA MET A 51 2.96 -1.50 7.19
C MET A 51 2.17 -2.80 7.38
N ASN A 52 2.43 -3.77 6.49
CA ASN A 52 1.73 -5.04 6.42
C ASN A 52 2.03 -5.93 7.63
N HIS A 53 1.28 -5.74 8.73
CA HIS A 53 1.52 -6.32 10.05
C HIS A 53 0.98 -7.75 10.23
N MET A 54 0.56 -8.43 9.15
CA MET A 54 -0.02 -9.79 9.20
C MET A 54 0.47 -10.70 8.08
N VAL A 55 0.64 -11.97 8.44
CA VAL A 55 1.12 -13.03 7.57
C VAL A 55 0.33 -14.31 7.85
N VAL A 56 -0.18 -14.96 6.80
CA VAL A 56 -0.84 -16.26 6.91
C VAL A 56 0.07 -17.33 6.29
N THR A 57 0.47 -18.34 7.07
CA THR A 57 1.36 -19.43 6.63
C THR A 57 0.59 -20.53 5.87
N SER A 58 1.30 -21.45 5.22
CA SER A 58 0.66 -22.50 4.41
C SER A 58 -0.18 -23.50 5.23
N ASP A 59 0.10 -23.64 6.53
CA ASP A 59 -0.72 -24.39 7.48
C ASP A 59 -1.96 -23.63 8.00
N SER A 60 -2.25 -22.45 7.44
CA SER A 60 -3.31 -21.51 7.85
C SER A 60 -3.13 -20.88 9.24
N THR A 61 -1.95 -20.97 9.85
CA THR A 61 -1.64 -20.16 11.04
C THR A 61 -1.62 -18.67 10.66
N ILE A 62 -2.32 -17.85 11.43
CA ILE A 62 -2.34 -16.39 11.27
C ILE A 62 -1.33 -15.80 12.25
N HIS A 63 -0.41 -14.98 11.75
CA HIS A 63 0.55 -14.21 12.55
C HIS A 63 0.18 -12.74 12.45
N THR A 64 0.16 -12.03 13.59
CA THR A 64 0.01 -10.57 13.60
C THR A 64 0.98 -9.92 14.59
N PHE A 65 1.38 -8.70 14.26
CA PHE A 65 2.35 -7.91 15.00
C PHE A 65 1.67 -6.64 15.51
N LEU A 66 1.54 -6.53 16.82
CA LEU A 66 0.68 -5.52 17.46
C LEU A 66 1.53 -4.56 18.29
N GLN A 67 1.36 -3.26 18.06
CA GLN A 67 1.91 -2.24 18.94
C GLN A 67 0.88 -1.89 20.01
N LEU A 68 1.19 -2.26 21.26
CA LEU A 68 0.32 -2.07 22.43
C LEU A 68 0.55 -0.73 23.14
N GLY A 69 1.65 -0.03 22.84
CA GLY A 69 2.09 1.16 23.56
C GLY A 69 2.32 0.81 25.03
N THR A 70 1.62 1.51 25.93
CA THR A 70 1.66 1.24 27.37
C THR A 70 0.74 0.09 27.82
N GLU A 71 -0.13 -0.42 26.95
CA GLU A 71 -0.99 -1.57 27.25
C GLU A 71 -0.20 -2.87 27.26
N THR A 72 -0.77 -3.93 27.85
CA THR A 72 -0.12 -5.24 27.93
C THR A 72 -1.02 -6.36 27.42
N MET A 73 -0.39 -7.45 27.02
CA MET A 73 -1.00 -8.77 26.97
C MET A 73 -0.13 -9.78 27.71
N THR A 74 -0.65 -10.99 27.94
CA THR A 74 0.14 -12.05 28.58
C THR A 74 0.98 -12.80 27.55
N CYS A 75 2.30 -12.76 27.72
CA CYS A 75 3.27 -13.56 26.97
C CYS A 75 4.05 -14.41 27.99
N ASP A 76 4.13 -15.73 27.81
CA ASP A 76 4.77 -16.68 28.75
C ASP A 76 4.37 -16.49 30.24
N GLY A 77 3.13 -16.07 30.49
CA GLY A 77 2.61 -15.81 31.84
C GLY A 77 2.95 -14.44 32.44
N ALA A 78 3.64 -13.57 31.70
CA ALA A 78 4.02 -12.21 32.12
C ALA A 78 3.31 -11.11 31.29
N PRO A 79 2.88 -9.99 31.92
CA PRO A 79 2.40 -8.82 31.19
C PRO A 79 3.52 -8.21 30.33
N THR A 80 3.25 -8.06 29.04
CA THR A 80 4.20 -7.63 28.01
C THR A 80 3.57 -6.54 27.14
N ASN A 81 4.30 -5.45 26.89
CA ASN A 81 3.85 -4.25 26.18
C ASN A 81 4.67 -3.99 24.90
N GLY A 82 4.55 -2.80 24.30
CA GLY A 82 5.31 -2.43 23.11
C GLY A 82 4.89 -3.22 21.86
N LEU A 83 5.83 -3.52 20.98
CA LEU A 83 5.60 -4.30 19.76
C LEU A 83 5.72 -5.81 20.07
N VAL A 84 4.59 -6.51 20.04
CA VAL A 84 4.49 -7.96 20.30
C VAL A 84 4.14 -8.75 19.04
N TRP A 85 4.53 -10.01 19.01
CA TRP A 85 4.11 -10.98 18.00
C TRP A 85 3.15 -12.00 18.63
N VAL A 86 1.99 -12.17 18.00
CA VAL A 86 0.96 -13.13 18.39
C VAL A 86 0.59 -14.02 17.21
N MET A 87 0.09 -15.22 17.49
CA MET A 87 -0.39 -16.15 16.46
C MET A 87 -1.71 -16.82 16.84
N SER A 88 -2.43 -17.26 15.82
CA SER A 88 -3.63 -18.08 15.94
C SER A 88 -3.54 -19.28 15.00
N THR A 89 -3.84 -20.47 15.52
CA THR A 89 -3.81 -21.75 14.76
C THR A 89 -5.19 -22.28 14.39
N ASP A 90 -6.25 -21.61 14.86
CA ASP A 90 -7.65 -22.01 14.78
C ASP A 90 -8.48 -20.98 14.00
N SER A 91 -7.91 -20.50 12.89
CA SER A 91 -8.53 -19.50 11.99
C SER A 91 -8.89 -18.17 12.67
N GLY A 92 -8.12 -17.79 13.68
CA GLY A 92 -8.29 -16.58 14.45
C GLY A 92 -8.92 -16.80 15.83
N ALA A 93 -9.52 -17.97 16.13
CA ALA A 93 -10.44 -18.15 17.28
C ALA A 93 -9.79 -18.05 18.67
N THR A 94 -8.49 -18.34 18.78
CA THR A 94 -7.64 -18.06 19.95
C THR A 94 -6.32 -17.44 19.50
N TRP A 95 -5.72 -16.64 20.39
CA TRP A 95 -4.49 -15.89 20.12
C TRP A 95 -3.47 -16.08 21.25
N ASP A 96 -2.31 -16.61 20.89
CA ASP A 96 -1.19 -16.84 21.80
C ASP A 96 -0.03 -15.88 21.47
N CYS A 97 0.44 -15.13 22.46
CA CYS A 97 1.65 -14.32 22.32
C CYS A 97 2.89 -15.22 22.24
N GLN A 98 3.74 -14.98 21.23
CA GLN A 98 4.95 -15.75 20.94
C GLN A 98 6.24 -14.99 21.26
N GLY A 99 6.18 -13.68 21.47
CA GLY A 99 7.35 -12.89 21.85
C GLY A 99 7.18 -11.38 21.72
N GLN A 100 8.18 -10.64 22.20
CA GLN A 100 8.26 -9.19 22.14
C GLN A 100 9.38 -8.77 21.16
N LEU A 101 9.04 -7.99 20.14
CA LEU A 101 10.02 -7.44 19.20
C LEU A 101 10.69 -6.21 19.82
N SER A 102 9.90 -5.31 20.40
CA SER A 102 10.41 -4.10 21.05
C SER A 102 9.61 -3.77 22.30
N SER A 103 10.30 -3.45 23.39
CA SER A 103 9.70 -2.94 24.63
C SER A 103 9.61 -1.41 24.68
N ASP A 104 9.92 -0.70 23.57
CA ASP A 104 9.82 0.76 23.54
C ASP A 104 8.35 1.20 23.42
N THR A 105 7.85 1.80 24.50
CA THR A 105 6.50 2.36 24.61
C THR A 105 6.48 3.89 24.41
N THR A 106 7.61 4.49 24.06
CA THR A 106 7.79 5.93 23.82
C THR A 106 7.97 6.20 22.32
N ASN A 107 8.94 5.56 21.67
CA ASN A 107 9.16 5.65 20.23
C ASN A 107 8.52 4.44 19.55
N LEU A 108 7.18 4.44 19.50
CA LEU A 108 6.38 3.28 19.09
C LEU A 108 6.86 2.70 17.76
N LYS A 109 7.14 1.39 17.76
CA LYS A 109 7.56 0.63 16.59
C LYS A 109 6.39 -0.13 15.99
N PHE A 110 6.28 -0.12 14.67
CA PHE A 110 5.24 -0.84 13.93
C PHE A 110 5.90 -1.79 12.95
N ALA A 111 5.26 -2.92 12.63
CA ALA A 111 5.86 -3.98 11.84
C ALA A 111 5.26 -4.08 10.43
N SER A 112 6.13 -4.36 9.47
CA SER A 112 5.77 -4.96 8.19
C SER A 112 6.42 -6.34 8.11
N ALA A 113 5.65 -7.35 7.75
CA ALA A 113 6.07 -8.74 7.71
C ALA A 113 5.62 -9.42 6.42
N GLN A 114 6.44 -10.36 5.93
CA GLN A 114 6.15 -11.24 4.79
C GLN A 114 6.79 -12.60 5.01
N LYS A 115 6.25 -13.66 4.39
CA LYS A 115 6.83 -15.01 4.44
C LYS A 115 7.47 -15.45 3.14
N ASP A 116 8.42 -16.39 3.23
CA ASP A 116 8.89 -17.15 2.07
C ASP A 116 8.02 -18.39 1.77
N SER A 117 8.47 -19.19 0.81
CA SER A 117 7.87 -20.47 0.41
C SER A 117 8.02 -21.59 1.44
N PHE A 118 8.82 -21.39 2.50
CA PHE A 118 9.04 -22.32 3.61
C PHE A 118 8.36 -21.85 4.90
N ASP A 119 7.49 -20.83 4.81
CA ASP A 119 6.81 -20.19 5.93
C ASP A 119 7.73 -19.51 6.97
N ASN A 120 9.01 -19.27 6.66
CA ASN A 120 9.80 -18.35 7.49
C ASN A 120 9.26 -16.94 7.30
N ILE A 121 9.11 -16.18 8.39
CA ILE A 121 8.58 -14.82 8.37
C ILE A 121 9.75 -13.84 8.53
N TYR A 122 9.77 -12.81 7.69
CA TYR A 122 10.73 -11.73 7.69
C TYR A 122 10.01 -10.47 8.12
N VAL A 123 10.49 -9.84 9.19
CA VAL A 123 9.83 -8.69 9.81
C VAL A 123 10.79 -7.50 9.77
N VAL A 124 10.31 -6.36 9.30
CA VAL A 124 10.96 -5.06 9.51
C VAL A 124 10.05 -4.18 10.36
N TYR A 125 10.65 -3.34 11.20
CA TYR A 125 9.90 -2.44 12.06
C TYR A 125 10.63 -1.13 12.27
N SER A 126 9.85 -0.05 12.33
CA SER A 126 10.31 1.33 12.45
C SER A 126 9.26 2.16 13.18
N GLY A 127 9.59 3.42 13.48
CA GLY A 127 8.56 4.40 13.84
C GLY A 127 7.74 4.87 12.63
N ILE A 128 6.79 5.76 12.90
CA ILE A 128 6.02 6.50 11.88
C ILE A 128 6.30 8.01 11.90
N ASP A 129 6.88 8.51 12.98
CA ASP A 129 7.24 9.91 13.16
C ASP A 129 8.47 10.32 12.36
N ASN A 130 8.69 11.63 12.29
CA ASN A 130 9.68 12.31 11.45
C ASN A 130 10.64 13.20 12.27
N THR A 131 10.83 12.89 13.56
CA THR A 131 11.79 13.61 14.39
C THR A 131 13.21 13.09 14.14
N LEU A 132 14.22 13.97 14.08
CA LEU A 132 15.63 13.55 14.05
C LEU A 132 16.00 12.95 15.41
N SER A 133 16.28 11.66 15.45
CA SER A 133 16.65 10.94 16.67
C SER A 133 17.25 9.57 16.34
N THR A 134 18.23 9.16 17.14
CA THR A 134 18.83 7.81 17.17
C THR A 134 17.89 6.72 17.67
N ALA A 135 16.61 7.04 17.92
CA ALA A 135 15.58 6.04 18.23
C ALA A 135 14.79 5.60 16.97
N TYR A 136 14.93 6.31 15.84
CA TYR A 136 14.16 6.05 14.62
C TYR A 136 14.93 5.18 13.61
N ASP A 137 15.40 4.03 14.11
CA ASP A 137 15.99 2.98 13.30
C ASP A 137 14.92 2.22 12.51
N VAL A 138 15.36 1.62 11.39
CA VAL A 138 14.70 0.43 10.84
C VAL A 138 15.40 -0.81 11.36
N LEU A 139 14.64 -1.68 12.01
CA LEU A 139 15.10 -2.93 12.58
C LEU A 139 14.57 -4.09 11.73
N TYR A 140 15.33 -5.19 11.67
CA TYR A 140 14.99 -6.41 10.96
C TYR A 140 15.09 -7.61 11.92
N ARG A 141 14.17 -8.57 11.78
CA ARG A 141 14.21 -9.85 12.50
C ARG A 141 13.63 -10.95 11.63
N LYS A 142 14.16 -12.17 11.75
CA LYS A 142 13.62 -13.37 11.13
C LYS A 142 12.88 -14.22 12.17
N LEU A 143 11.79 -14.84 11.76
CA LEU A 143 11.11 -15.91 12.48
C LEU A 143 11.25 -17.18 11.66
N THR A 144 12.01 -18.15 12.16
CA THR A 144 12.24 -19.42 11.44
C THR A 144 11.17 -20.42 11.81
N LYS A 145 10.51 -21.02 10.81
CA LYS A 145 9.50 -22.07 11.00
C LYS A 145 10.17 -23.38 11.40
N GLY A 146 9.82 -23.89 12.58
CA GLY A 146 10.26 -25.19 13.07
C GLY A 146 9.33 -26.33 12.65
N ALA A 147 9.49 -27.49 13.29
CA ALA A 147 8.59 -28.63 13.09
C ALA A 147 7.23 -28.38 13.77
N GLY A 148 6.13 -28.61 13.06
CA GLY A 148 4.77 -28.36 13.56
C GLY A 148 4.55 -26.87 13.87
N SER A 149 3.99 -26.57 15.04
CA SER A 149 3.74 -25.19 15.49
C SER A 149 4.95 -24.53 16.19
N THR A 150 6.15 -25.13 16.14
CA THR A 150 7.34 -24.54 16.75
C THR A 150 7.94 -23.45 15.86
N TRP A 151 8.54 -22.45 16.51
CA TRP A 151 9.16 -21.30 15.85
C TRP A 151 10.45 -20.91 16.57
N THR A 152 11.39 -20.31 15.84
CA THR A 152 12.58 -19.69 16.41
C THR A 152 12.52 -18.19 16.19
N PHE A 153 12.63 -17.44 17.29
CA PHE A 153 12.68 -15.98 17.32
C PHE A 153 14.15 -15.57 17.22
N GLU A 154 14.60 -15.19 16.02
CA GLU A 154 16.02 -14.96 15.73
C GLU A 154 16.49 -13.58 16.23
N ASP A 155 17.81 -13.36 16.29
CA ASP A 155 18.40 -12.12 16.77
C ASP A 155 18.02 -10.88 15.93
N GLU A 156 17.80 -9.75 16.61
CA GLU A 156 17.57 -8.43 15.99
C GLU A 156 18.80 -7.94 15.21
N GLN A 157 18.54 -7.33 14.05
CA GLN A 157 19.55 -6.60 13.27
C GLN A 157 19.10 -5.16 13.04
N VAL A 158 20.03 -4.21 13.09
CA VAL A 158 19.80 -2.84 12.61
C VAL A 158 19.96 -2.84 11.09
N LEU A 159 18.89 -2.46 10.37
CA LEU A 159 18.91 -2.30 8.91
C LEU A 159 19.37 -0.88 8.53
N LEU A 160 18.75 0.13 9.14
CA LEU A 160 19.09 1.55 9.00
C LEU A 160 19.20 2.14 10.40
N ASP A 161 20.37 2.71 10.69
CA ASP A 161 20.77 3.25 12.00
C ASP A 161 20.42 4.74 12.07
N GLY A 162 19.44 5.09 12.90
CA GLY A 162 18.98 6.46 13.08
C GLY A 162 20.06 7.33 13.71
N THR A 163 20.16 8.59 13.30
CA THR A 163 21.18 9.51 13.80
C THR A 163 20.57 10.85 14.22
N ALA A 164 21.42 11.75 14.73
CA ALA A 164 21.05 13.15 14.94
C ALA A 164 20.89 13.94 13.63
N ALA A 165 21.26 13.37 12.47
CA ALA A 165 21.19 14.01 11.16
C ALA A 165 20.12 13.40 10.23
N GLU A 166 19.81 12.11 10.38
CA GLU A 166 18.82 11.39 9.56
C GLU A 166 18.00 10.42 10.43
N SER A 167 16.69 10.31 10.16
CA SER A 167 15.78 9.35 10.82
C SER A 167 14.89 8.61 9.83
N TYR A 168 14.45 7.41 10.21
CA TYR A 168 13.72 6.49 9.34
C TYR A 168 12.34 6.12 9.87
N SER A 169 11.37 6.02 8.95
CA SER A 169 9.96 5.72 9.25
C SER A 169 9.30 4.89 8.15
N TYR A 170 8.15 4.29 8.46
CA TYR A 170 7.32 3.54 7.51
C TYR A 170 8.09 2.44 6.73
N ALA A 171 8.86 1.63 7.44
CA ALA A 171 9.55 0.49 6.86
C ALA A 171 8.58 -0.61 6.39
N THR A 172 8.70 -1.03 5.13
CA THR A 172 7.88 -2.12 4.55
C THR A 172 8.75 -3.15 3.85
N ILE A 173 8.36 -4.44 3.90
CA ILE A 173 9.14 -5.57 3.34
C ILE A 173 8.35 -6.38 2.30
N ALA A 174 9.05 -6.85 1.26
CA ALA A 174 8.56 -7.80 0.26
C ALA A 174 9.58 -8.93 0.01
N VAL A 175 9.10 -10.10 -0.43
CA VAL A 175 9.91 -11.28 -0.72
C VAL A 175 9.98 -11.51 -2.23
N GLU A 176 11.19 -11.57 -2.79
CA GLU A 176 11.42 -11.90 -4.21
C GLU A 176 11.78 -13.39 -4.35
N GLY A 177 10.77 -14.21 -4.65
CA GLY A 177 10.93 -15.64 -4.89
C GLY A 177 11.63 -16.37 -3.74
N THR A 178 12.79 -16.97 -4.02
CA THR A 178 13.63 -17.66 -3.04
C THR A 178 14.99 -17.00 -2.82
N THR A 179 15.18 -15.75 -3.30
CA THR A 179 16.52 -15.19 -3.52
C THR A 179 16.85 -13.98 -2.67
N ARG A 180 15.90 -13.05 -2.44
CA ARG A 180 16.16 -11.80 -1.71
C ARG A 180 14.90 -11.17 -1.11
N LEU A 181 15.13 -10.42 -0.05
CA LEU A 181 14.16 -9.53 0.57
C LEU A 181 14.33 -8.14 -0.03
N TRP A 182 13.25 -7.40 -0.17
CA TRP A 182 13.25 -5.98 -0.49
C TRP A 182 12.63 -5.20 0.65
N VAL A 183 13.27 -4.12 1.07
CA VAL A 183 12.76 -3.22 2.10
C VAL A 183 12.69 -1.82 1.53
N SER A 184 11.58 -1.13 1.74
CA SER A 184 11.52 0.32 1.54
C SER A 184 11.31 1.03 2.87
N ALA A 185 11.83 2.25 2.99
CA ALA A 185 11.65 3.09 4.18
C ALA A 185 11.69 4.57 3.78
N ARG A 186 10.92 5.41 4.48
CA ARG A 186 10.99 6.86 4.36
C ARG A 186 12.14 7.38 5.22
N ILE A 187 12.99 8.21 4.66
CA ILE A 187 14.05 8.94 5.39
C ILE A 187 13.63 10.41 5.54
N TRP A 188 14.01 11.03 6.66
CA TRP A 188 13.99 12.47 6.88
C TRP A 188 15.38 12.95 7.34
N ASP A 189 15.91 14.01 6.72
CA ASP A 189 17.26 14.54 6.99
C ASP A 189 17.27 15.92 7.69
N GLY A 190 16.18 16.29 8.34
CA GLY A 190 16.00 17.62 8.93
C GLY A 190 15.55 18.69 7.93
N THR A 191 15.63 18.44 6.62
CA THR A 191 15.25 19.41 5.57
C THR A 191 14.33 18.81 4.52
N MET A 192 14.57 17.57 4.10
CA MET A 192 13.75 16.87 3.11
C MET A 192 13.52 15.40 3.46
N TYR A 193 12.44 14.90 2.88
CA TYR A 193 12.12 13.49 2.84
C TYR A 193 12.68 12.84 1.57
N ASP A 194 12.95 11.55 1.68
CA ASP A 194 13.14 10.68 0.53
C ASP A 194 12.56 9.29 0.83
N VAL A 195 12.53 8.42 -0.18
CA VAL A 195 12.33 6.99 0.05
C VAL A 195 13.58 6.24 -0.35
N LEU A 196 14.05 5.40 0.55
CA LEU A 196 15.12 4.46 0.29
C LEU A 196 14.52 3.08 -0.01
N VAL A 197 15.21 2.35 -0.88
CA VAL A 197 14.92 0.95 -1.16
C VAL A 197 16.21 0.16 -1.00
N TYR A 198 16.15 -0.92 -0.25
CA TYR A 198 17.25 -1.86 -0.04
C TYR A 198 16.84 -3.25 -0.49
N TYR A 199 17.81 -4.04 -0.92
CA TYR A 199 17.64 -5.47 -1.13
C TYR A 199 18.68 -6.27 -0.35
N SER A 200 18.30 -7.46 0.11
CA SER A 200 19.21 -8.37 0.79
C SER A 200 20.03 -9.21 -0.19
N ASN A 201 21.14 -9.77 0.30
CA ASN A 201 21.89 -10.83 -0.35
C ASN A 201 21.30 -12.25 -0.12
N GLY A 202 20.16 -12.38 0.57
CA GLY A 202 19.55 -13.66 0.90
C GLY A 202 18.53 -13.64 2.04
N PHE A 203 18.15 -14.82 2.49
CA PHE A 203 17.11 -15.11 3.50
C PHE A 203 17.70 -15.49 4.88
N THR A 204 18.81 -14.87 5.26
CA THR A 204 19.56 -15.18 6.49
C THR A 204 19.02 -14.42 7.70
N THR A 205 19.50 -14.77 8.90
CA THR A 205 19.23 -14.05 10.15
C THR A 205 19.95 -12.70 10.21
N ALA A 206 21.14 -12.60 9.60
CA ALA A 206 21.90 -11.37 9.41
C ALA A 206 22.29 -11.20 7.92
N PRO A 207 21.38 -10.73 7.06
CA PRO A 207 21.68 -10.46 5.65
C PRO A 207 22.46 -9.15 5.47
N SER A 208 23.23 -9.08 4.39
CA SER A 208 23.84 -7.82 3.95
C SER A 208 22.86 -7.09 3.04
N TRP A 209 22.70 -5.79 3.28
CA TRP A 209 21.72 -4.95 2.59
C TRP A 209 22.41 -3.98 1.63
N THR A 210 21.91 -3.92 0.40
CA THR A 210 22.43 -3.05 -0.66
C THR A 210 21.37 -2.05 -1.07
N LEU A 211 21.74 -0.77 -1.16
CA LEU A 211 20.85 0.28 -1.61
C LEU A 211 20.49 0.07 -3.09
N GLY A 212 19.20 -0.12 -3.36
CA GLY A 212 18.62 -0.35 -4.69
C GLY A 212 18.37 0.91 -5.51
N HIS A 213 18.44 2.10 -4.91
CA HIS A 213 18.40 3.38 -5.63
C HIS A 213 19.33 4.39 -4.96
N LYS A 214 20.31 4.94 -5.70
CA LYS A 214 21.28 5.89 -5.14
C LYS A 214 20.66 7.30 -5.10
N ARG A 215 20.51 7.84 -3.88
CA ARG A 215 19.95 9.20 -3.65
C ARG A 215 20.88 10.33 -4.11
N PHE A 216 22.18 10.22 -3.86
CA PHE A 216 23.15 11.25 -4.21
C PHE A 216 24.02 10.83 -5.38
N PHE A 217 24.16 11.71 -6.37
CA PHE A 217 25.04 11.51 -7.52
C PHE A 217 26.47 11.24 -7.07
N GLU A 218 27.11 10.27 -7.71
CA GLU A 218 28.48 9.85 -7.37
C GLU A 218 29.53 10.82 -7.90
N LYS A 219 29.16 11.59 -8.93
CA LYS A 219 29.92 12.71 -9.47
C LYS A 219 29.00 13.84 -9.89
N ILE A 220 29.33 15.07 -9.49
CA ILE A 220 28.72 16.30 -10.01
C ILE A 220 29.85 17.25 -10.42
N TRP A 221 29.74 17.78 -11.63
CA TRP A 221 30.68 18.78 -12.16
C TRP A 221 29.93 20.03 -12.59
N SER A 222 30.43 21.21 -12.22
CA SER A 222 30.07 22.46 -12.90
C SER A 222 31.11 22.80 -13.96
N PHE A 223 30.69 23.32 -15.11
CA PHE A 223 31.54 23.74 -16.22
C PHE A 223 31.25 25.19 -16.59
N ASP A 224 32.28 26.04 -16.65
CA ASP A 224 32.15 27.48 -16.89
C ASP A 224 31.74 27.87 -18.32
N GLY A 225 31.65 26.91 -19.24
CA GLY A 225 31.32 27.13 -20.65
C GLY A 225 32.54 27.33 -21.55
N THR A 226 33.76 27.33 -20.99
CA THR A 226 35.02 27.60 -21.71
C THR A 226 36.09 26.53 -21.48
N SER A 227 36.52 26.30 -20.24
CA SER A 227 37.62 25.38 -19.92
C SER A 227 37.67 24.90 -18.46
N THR A 228 36.98 25.56 -17.53
CA THR A 228 37.10 25.25 -16.09
C THR A 228 36.00 24.30 -15.65
N TYR A 229 36.39 23.25 -14.94
CA TYR A 229 35.48 22.32 -14.27
C TYR A 229 35.69 22.38 -12.75
N THR A 230 34.60 22.50 -12.00
CA THR A 230 34.57 22.42 -10.53
C THR A 230 33.90 21.12 -10.10
N ASP A 231 34.50 20.39 -9.16
CA ASP A 231 33.89 19.18 -8.58
C ASP A 231 32.93 19.61 -7.47
N GLU A 232 31.64 19.50 -7.74
CA GLU A 232 30.54 19.94 -6.87
C GLU A 232 29.96 18.74 -6.07
N THR A 233 30.58 17.56 -6.14
CA THR A 233 30.01 16.30 -5.61
C THR A 233 29.72 16.37 -4.11
N THR A 234 30.66 16.93 -3.32
CA THR A 234 30.49 17.08 -1.87
C THR A 234 29.43 18.14 -1.55
N ASP A 235 29.52 19.29 -2.21
CA ASP A 235 28.70 20.46 -1.97
C ASP A 235 27.23 20.12 -2.26
N ALA A 236 26.94 19.60 -3.44
CA ALA A 236 25.60 19.18 -3.83
C ALA A 236 25.03 17.97 -3.08
N SER A 237 25.83 17.24 -2.28
CA SER A 237 25.35 16.15 -1.42
C SER A 237 24.93 16.59 -0.01
N ASN A 238 25.30 17.79 0.42
CA ASN A 238 25.10 18.27 1.80
C ASN A 238 24.03 19.37 1.89
N LEU A 239 23.92 20.05 3.04
CA LEU A 239 22.87 21.05 3.34
C LEU A 239 23.40 22.49 3.48
N THR A 240 24.69 22.70 3.19
CA THR A 240 25.28 24.03 3.09
C THR A 240 24.58 24.80 1.99
N SER A 241 24.36 26.10 2.20
CA SER A 241 23.58 26.92 1.27
C SER A 241 24.49 27.79 0.43
N ALA A 242 24.17 27.89 -0.87
CA ALA A 242 24.92 28.70 -1.84
C ALA A 242 26.35 28.23 -2.13
N ASP A 243 26.60 26.93 -2.01
CA ASP A 243 27.86 26.26 -2.35
C ASP A 243 27.85 25.62 -3.76
N VAL A 244 26.70 25.14 -4.25
CA VAL A 244 26.63 24.47 -5.56
C VAL A 244 26.60 25.45 -6.75
N THR A 245 27.62 25.43 -7.60
CA THR A 245 27.67 26.20 -8.85
C THR A 245 26.83 25.54 -9.95
N MET A 246 25.69 26.15 -10.31
CA MET A 246 24.79 25.61 -11.35
C MET A 246 25.26 25.98 -12.77
N VAL A 247 24.69 27.01 -13.40
CA VAL A 247 25.05 27.49 -14.76
C VAL A 247 24.93 29.02 -14.85
N SER A 248 25.50 29.64 -15.88
CA SER A 248 25.51 31.11 -16.00
C SER A 248 25.44 31.63 -17.45
N VAL A 249 26.28 31.14 -18.34
CA VAL A 249 26.45 31.61 -19.73
C VAL A 249 26.23 30.48 -20.74
N PRO A 250 25.91 30.75 -22.02
CA PRO A 250 25.76 29.71 -23.04
C PRO A 250 26.94 28.72 -23.05
N ASN A 251 26.61 27.43 -23.11
CA ASN A 251 27.52 26.29 -23.00
C ASN A 251 28.10 25.99 -21.60
N SER A 252 27.92 26.84 -20.59
CA SER A 252 28.11 26.42 -19.20
C SER A 252 27.12 25.31 -18.85
N ALA A 253 27.52 24.35 -18.02
CA ALA A 253 26.71 23.18 -17.74
C ALA A 253 27.02 22.57 -16.38
N ILE A 254 25.98 22.07 -15.70
CA ILE A 254 26.13 21.18 -14.54
C ILE A 254 25.82 19.74 -14.96
N TYR A 255 26.69 18.80 -14.58
CA TYR A 255 26.66 17.39 -14.94
C TYR A 255 26.32 16.55 -13.72
N PHE A 256 25.45 15.54 -13.89
CA PHE A 256 24.96 14.66 -12.83
C PHE A 256 25.27 13.20 -13.19
N GLY A 257 26.15 12.55 -12.42
CA GLY A 257 26.77 11.27 -12.77
C GLY A 257 26.45 10.14 -11.80
N HIS A 258 26.07 8.98 -12.36
CA HIS A 258 25.90 7.73 -11.62
C HIS A 258 26.49 6.52 -12.36
N SER A 259 26.93 5.53 -11.60
CA SER A 259 27.39 4.22 -12.11
C SER A 259 26.25 3.34 -12.64
N ALA A 260 25.01 3.65 -12.26
CA ALA A 260 23.78 3.08 -12.79
C ALA A 260 22.97 4.14 -13.56
N LYS A 261 22.08 3.72 -14.46
CA LYS A 261 21.11 4.64 -15.09
C LYS A 261 20.08 5.10 -14.03
N PHE A 262 19.59 6.32 -14.19
CA PHE A 262 18.60 6.97 -13.32
C PHE A 262 17.62 7.77 -14.19
N ASP A 263 16.45 8.13 -13.66
CA ASP A 263 15.39 8.83 -14.41
C ASP A 263 14.93 10.14 -13.76
N SER A 264 15.49 10.52 -12.62
CA SER A 264 15.10 11.71 -11.88
C SER A 264 16.30 12.53 -11.41
N ILE A 265 16.12 13.86 -11.43
CA ILE A 265 17.05 14.84 -10.85
C ILE A 265 16.21 15.88 -10.12
N ALA A 266 16.48 16.08 -8.84
CA ALA A 266 15.82 17.03 -7.95
C ALA A 266 16.85 17.98 -7.34
N TRP A 267 16.52 19.26 -7.18
CA TRP A 267 17.45 20.25 -6.64
C TRP A 267 16.78 21.27 -5.72
N MET A 268 17.62 21.85 -4.87
CA MET A 268 17.35 23.03 -4.06
C MET A 268 18.25 24.17 -4.54
N LEU A 269 17.66 25.35 -4.72
CA LEU A 269 18.34 26.60 -5.05
C LEU A 269 18.33 27.53 -3.84
N SER A 270 19.50 28.07 -3.54
CA SER A 270 19.69 29.23 -2.64
C SER A 270 19.45 30.53 -3.39
N THR A 271 19.73 30.57 -4.69
CA THR A 271 19.49 31.70 -5.59
C THR A 271 18.78 31.21 -6.85
N THR A 272 17.57 31.71 -7.11
CA THR A 272 16.85 31.48 -8.37
C THR A 272 17.50 32.25 -9.52
N GLY A 273 17.65 31.61 -10.68
CA GLY A 273 18.19 32.22 -11.88
C GLY A 273 17.23 33.23 -12.52
N VAL A 274 17.74 34.11 -13.38
CA VAL A 274 16.92 35.08 -14.14
C VAL A 274 17.22 35.01 -15.63
N ALA A 275 16.14 35.02 -16.43
CA ALA A 275 16.09 35.05 -17.90
C ALA A 275 16.66 33.83 -18.68
N GLY A 276 17.60 33.08 -18.12
CA GLY A 276 18.26 31.97 -18.81
C GLY A 276 17.37 30.75 -19.07
N THR A 277 17.81 29.88 -19.97
CA THR A 277 17.13 28.64 -20.39
C THR A 277 18.10 27.47 -20.47
N ILE A 278 17.59 26.25 -20.26
CA ILE A 278 18.38 25.02 -20.16
C ILE A 278 18.03 24.04 -21.28
N ASP A 279 19.07 23.51 -21.92
CA ASP A 279 19.02 22.28 -22.70
C ASP A 279 19.40 21.11 -21.78
N TRP A 280 18.47 20.17 -21.55
CA TRP A 280 18.74 18.95 -20.79
C TRP A 280 19.22 17.84 -21.73
N GLU A 281 20.39 17.27 -21.45
CA GLU A 281 21.08 16.36 -22.38
C GLU A 281 21.67 15.14 -21.68
N TYR A 282 21.70 13.98 -22.35
CA TYR A 282 22.41 12.77 -21.93
C TYR A 282 23.50 12.39 -22.94
N TYR A 283 24.46 11.56 -22.55
CA TYR A 283 25.52 11.10 -23.46
C TYR A 283 25.21 9.73 -24.07
N ASN A 284 25.21 9.62 -25.40
CA ASN A 284 24.83 8.38 -26.10
C ASN A 284 26.02 7.52 -26.58
N GLY A 285 27.20 7.69 -25.99
CA GLY A 285 28.42 6.99 -26.39
C GLY A 285 29.17 7.63 -27.56
N SER A 286 28.61 8.69 -28.17
CA SER A 286 29.28 9.46 -29.23
C SER A 286 29.06 10.97 -29.09
N THR A 287 27.83 11.38 -28.77
CA THR A 287 27.41 12.79 -28.69
C THR A 287 26.52 13.03 -27.48
N TRP A 288 26.41 14.30 -27.07
CA TRP A 288 25.31 14.74 -26.22
C TRP A 288 24.02 14.80 -27.04
N LYS A 289 22.95 14.26 -26.48
CA LYS A 289 21.61 14.18 -27.06
C LYS A 289 20.62 14.84 -26.12
N GLN A 290 19.68 15.61 -26.68
CA GLN A 290 18.62 16.21 -25.89
C GLN A 290 17.73 15.11 -25.26
N ILE A 291 17.31 15.31 -24.02
CA ILE A 291 16.34 14.45 -23.36
C ILE A 291 14.96 14.72 -23.98
N GLU A 292 14.34 13.65 -24.47
CA GLU A 292 12.97 13.62 -24.99
C GLU A 292 12.14 12.70 -24.08
N GLY A 293 10.85 13.01 -23.88
CA GLY A 293 9.95 12.17 -23.07
C GLY A 293 10.09 12.32 -21.55
N PHE A 294 9.82 13.52 -21.03
CA PHE A 294 9.60 13.76 -19.60
C PHE A 294 8.35 12.99 -19.11
N GLN A 295 8.41 12.40 -17.91
CA GLN A 295 7.46 11.34 -17.49
C GLN A 295 6.22 11.80 -16.74
N ILE A 296 6.28 12.93 -16.03
CA ILE A 296 5.19 13.44 -15.17
C ILE A 296 4.97 14.92 -15.48
N ASP A 297 6.02 15.70 -15.24
CA ASP A 297 6.21 17.08 -15.67
C ASP A 297 7.66 17.48 -15.31
N GLN A 298 8.06 18.70 -15.67
CA GLN A 298 9.26 19.35 -15.13
C GLN A 298 8.88 20.57 -14.29
N VAL A 299 9.38 20.67 -13.05
CA VAL A 299 9.19 21.86 -12.21
C VAL A 299 10.49 22.63 -12.17
N ASN A 300 10.43 23.91 -12.54
CA ASN A 300 11.58 24.82 -12.55
C ASN A 300 12.74 24.32 -13.44
N GLY A 301 12.47 23.61 -14.53
CA GLY A 301 13.51 23.02 -15.40
C GLY A 301 14.50 24.00 -16.05
N ASN A 302 14.26 25.32 -15.97
CA ASN A 302 15.20 26.38 -16.37
C ASN A 302 15.98 27.00 -15.19
N PHE A 303 15.74 26.56 -13.95
CA PHE A 303 16.23 27.15 -12.70
C PHE A 303 15.77 28.61 -12.44
N THR A 304 14.78 29.12 -13.17
CA THR A 304 14.29 30.52 -13.11
C THR A 304 13.00 30.75 -12.29
N SER A 305 12.50 29.74 -11.59
CA SER A 305 11.33 29.84 -10.71
C SER A 305 11.64 29.30 -9.29
N VAL A 306 10.60 29.00 -8.51
CA VAL A 306 10.64 28.69 -7.06
C VAL A 306 11.83 27.83 -6.60
N ASN A 307 12.31 28.05 -5.38
CA ASN A 307 13.58 27.54 -4.84
C ASN A 307 13.82 26.02 -5.02
N ASN A 308 12.80 25.18 -5.20
CA ASN A 308 12.97 23.75 -5.48
C ASN A 308 12.53 23.42 -6.91
N GLY A 309 13.18 22.44 -7.53
CA GLY A 309 12.79 21.96 -8.86
C GLY A 309 13.21 20.52 -9.12
N TYR A 310 12.71 19.97 -10.22
CA TYR A 310 13.04 18.62 -10.68
C TYR A 310 12.76 18.40 -12.17
N ILE A 311 13.41 17.38 -12.73
CA ILE A 311 13.01 16.70 -13.96
C ILE A 311 12.89 15.19 -13.71
N ASN A 312 11.89 14.56 -14.33
CA ASN A 312 11.79 13.10 -14.50
C ASN A 312 11.69 12.76 -15.99
N PHE A 313 12.44 11.77 -16.47
CA PHE A 313 12.58 11.47 -17.90
C PHE A 313 12.68 9.98 -18.19
N THR A 314 12.26 9.57 -19.39
CA THR A 314 12.36 8.17 -19.81
C THR A 314 13.83 7.80 -20.03
N ILE A 315 14.32 6.76 -19.35
CA ILE A 315 15.72 6.29 -19.44
C ILE A 315 16.08 5.99 -20.92
N PRO A 316 17.04 6.71 -21.54
CA PRO A 316 17.38 6.46 -22.93
C PRO A 316 18.03 5.10 -23.16
N THR A 317 17.61 4.44 -24.24
CA THR A 317 18.02 3.08 -24.59
C THR A 317 19.49 3.03 -25.03
N ASP A 318 19.96 4.04 -25.76
CA ASP A 318 21.35 4.21 -26.23
C ASP A 318 22.25 4.99 -25.25
N TRP A 319 21.76 5.32 -24.04
CA TRP A 319 22.58 5.97 -23.00
C TRP A 319 23.79 5.10 -22.64
N ALA A 320 24.98 5.68 -22.75
CA ALA A 320 26.26 5.07 -22.43
C ALA A 320 27.02 5.91 -21.39
N THR A 321 28.01 5.28 -20.76
CA THR A 321 28.87 5.96 -19.78
C THR A 321 29.93 6.83 -20.46
N THR A 322 30.37 7.89 -19.78
CA THR A 322 31.51 8.72 -20.18
C THR A 322 32.25 9.27 -18.96
N SER A 323 33.44 9.81 -19.17
CA SER A 323 34.27 10.46 -18.15
C SER A 323 34.24 11.97 -18.37
N ILE A 324 33.89 12.74 -17.34
CA ILE A 324 33.97 14.20 -17.36
C ILE A 324 35.27 14.63 -16.67
N ASN A 325 35.92 15.66 -17.21
CA ASN A 325 37.15 16.25 -16.66
C ASN A 325 38.30 15.26 -16.34
N GLY A 326 38.31 14.07 -16.95
CA GLY A 326 39.35 13.05 -16.72
C GLY A 326 39.32 12.42 -15.31
N GLU A 327 38.15 12.38 -14.66
CA GLU A 327 37.90 11.91 -13.29
C GLU A 327 38.27 10.44 -12.98
N GLY A 328 38.85 9.69 -13.92
CA GLY A 328 39.28 8.30 -13.75
C GLY A 328 38.15 7.25 -13.76
N GLY A 329 36.92 7.65 -13.45
CA GLY A 329 35.70 6.86 -13.62
C GLY A 329 34.98 7.16 -14.94
N SER A 330 33.97 6.32 -15.23
CA SER A 330 32.99 6.57 -16.29
C SER A 330 31.59 6.33 -15.74
N TYR A 331 30.70 7.31 -15.93
CA TYR A 331 29.35 7.33 -15.36
C TYR A 331 28.31 7.59 -16.44
N TYR A 332 27.08 7.15 -16.21
CA TYR A 332 25.91 7.63 -16.93
C TYR A 332 25.69 9.09 -16.51
N TYR A 333 25.80 10.00 -17.47
CA TYR A 333 25.63 11.43 -17.25
C TYR A 333 24.38 11.97 -17.91
N VAL A 334 23.64 12.78 -17.15
CA VAL A 334 22.78 13.86 -17.66
C VAL A 334 23.46 15.19 -17.36
N ARG A 335 23.26 16.21 -18.19
CA ARG A 335 23.66 17.59 -17.90
C ARG A 335 22.52 18.58 -18.17
N ALA A 336 22.48 19.63 -17.37
CA ALA A 336 21.76 20.86 -17.69
C ALA A 336 22.76 21.84 -18.31
N ARG A 337 22.64 22.12 -19.61
CA ARG A 337 23.48 23.08 -20.32
C ARG A 337 22.71 24.39 -20.53
N ALA A 338 23.29 25.52 -20.16
CA ALA A 338 22.71 26.82 -20.48
C ALA A 338 22.70 27.05 -22.00
N ALA A 339 21.50 27.29 -22.54
CA ALA A 339 21.27 27.65 -23.94
C ALA A 339 21.32 29.17 -24.16
N THR A 340 20.93 29.94 -23.13
CA THR A 340 20.95 31.41 -23.12
C THR A 340 21.64 31.95 -21.85
N ASN A 341 21.96 33.24 -21.83
CA ASN A 341 22.58 33.87 -20.65
C ASN A 341 21.59 34.01 -19.50
N PHE A 342 22.05 33.69 -18.30
CA PHE A 342 21.41 34.10 -17.06
C PHE A 342 21.91 35.48 -16.64
N THR A 343 21.01 36.43 -16.38
CA THR A 343 21.39 37.75 -15.85
C THR A 343 21.70 37.71 -14.35
N THR A 344 21.05 36.80 -13.64
CA THR A 344 21.44 36.30 -12.31
C THR A 344 21.62 34.80 -12.45
N PRO A 345 22.84 34.25 -12.27
CA PRO A 345 23.07 32.81 -12.28
C PRO A 345 22.30 32.11 -11.13
N PRO A 346 21.64 30.97 -11.36
CA PRO A 346 21.16 30.12 -10.28
C PRO A 346 22.33 29.60 -9.43
N VAL A 347 22.12 29.49 -8.12
CA VAL A 347 23.06 28.86 -7.18
C VAL A 347 22.29 27.83 -6.37
N GLY A 348 22.84 26.62 -6.25
CA GLY A 348 22.22 25.52 -5.54
C GLY A 348 22.44 25.55 -4.03
N THR A 349 21.91 24.52 -3.40
CA THR A 349 22.11 24.11 -2.00
C THR A 349 22.28 22.59 -1.95
N ARG A 350 21.56 21.85 -2.81
CA ARG A 350 21.60 20.39 -2.83
C ARG A 350 21.04 19.84 -4.14
N VAL A 351 21.56 18.71 -4.61
CA VAL A 351 21.03 17.96 -5.76
C VAL A 351 20.99 16.46 -5.43
N ALA A 352 19.89 15.79 -5.78
CA ALA A 352 19.67 14.36 -5.54
C ALA A 352 18.93 13.71 -6.71
N SER A 353 19.14 12.41 -6.91
CA SER A 353 18.17 11.56 -7.61
C SER A 353 17.20 10.99 -6.57
N THR A 354 15.97 10.68 -6.95
CA THR A 354 14.97 10.09 -6.03
C THR A 354 14.08 9.08 -6.75
N ILE A 355 13.80 7.99 -6.05
CA ILE A 355 12.85 6.97 -6.50
C ILE A 355 11.40 7.40 -6.21
N ALA A 356 11.16 8.30 -5.25
CA ALA A 356 9.86 8.90 -5.05
C ALA A 356 9.55 9.96 -6.12
N ASN A 357 8.34 10.50 -6.11
CA ASN A 357 8.01 11.69 -6.88
C ASN A 357 8.81 12.91 -6.33
N PRO A 358 9.69 13.56 -7.10
CA PRO A 358 10.55 14.61 -6.56
C PRO A 358 9.82 15.84 -6.02
N SER A 359 8.58 16.07 -6.45
CA SER A 359 7.71 17.12 -5.90
C SER A 359 7.43 16.92 -4.40
N GLN A 360 7.61 15.71 -3.87
CA GLN A 360 7.22 15.31 -2.51
C GLN A 360 8.36 15.30 -1.50
N ARG A 361 9.57 15.77 -1.86
CA ARG A 361 10.70 15.88 -0.92
C ARG A 361 10.43 16.84 0.25
N THR A 362 9.37 17.65 0.22
CA THR A 362 8.95 18.55 1.31
C THR A 362 7.73 18.04 2.11
N THR A 363 6.99 17.06 1.59
CA THR A 363 5.71 16.57 2.14
C THR A 363 5.79 15.16 2.73
N GLY A 364 6.74 14.35 2.26
CA GLY A 364 7.12 13.10 2.93
C GLY A 364 6.31 11.88 2.54
N GLY A 365 6.33 11.55 1.24
CA GLY A 365 5.68 10.38 0.65
C GLY A 365 5.90 9.10 1.46
N ILE A 366 4.80 8.39 1.70
CA ILE A 366 4.76 7.20 2.55
C ILE A 366 4.87 5.96 1.65
N PRO A 367 5.92 5.13 1.80
CA PRO A 367 6.16 4.01 0.90
C PRO A 367 5.46 2.73 1.35
N SER A 368 5.02 1.93 0.38
CA SER A 368 4.60 0.54 0.59
C SER A 368 5.15 -0.34 -0.54
N ILE A 369 6.00 -1.31 -0.18
CA ILE A 369 6.59 -2.26 -1.12
C ILE A 369 5.75 -3.54 -1.19
N VAL A 370 5.43 -3.99 -2.40
CA VAL A 370 4.54 -5.13 -2.66
C VAL A 370 5.18 -6.13 -3.60
N ARG A 371 4.86 -7.41 -3.39
CA ARG A 371 5.13 -8.50 -4.34
C ARG A 371 3.90 -8.73 -5.21
N PHE A 372 4.06 -8.78 -6.53
CA PHE A 372 2.97 -9.12 -7.45
C PHE A 372 3.50 -9.94 -8.64
N GLY A 373 3.01 -11.17 -8.79
CA GLY A 373 3.47 -12.11 -9.82
C GLY A 373 4.98 -12.34 -9.79
N SER A 374 5.67 -11.97 -10.88
CA SER A 374 7.13 -11.97 -11.04
C SER A 374 7.76 -10.57 -10.97
N LYS A 375 7.11 -9.63 -10.27
CA LYS A 375 7.56 -8.24 -10.11
C LYS A 375 7.56 -7.79 -8.64
N ILE A 376 8.42 -6.83 -8.32
CA ILE A 376 8.39 -6.06 -7.07
C ILE A 376 7.92 -4.65 -7.41
N GLY A 377 6.96 -4.15 -6.64
CA GLY A 377 6.36 -2.83 -6.82
C GLY A 377 6.55 -1.98 -5.57
N LEU A 378 6.66 -0.67 -5.76
CA LEU A 378 6.82 0.32 -4.72
C LEU A 378 5.79 1.44 -4.97
N MET A 379 4.79 1.49 -4.10
CA MET A 379 3.78 2.55 -4.10
C MET A 379 4.20 3.67 -3.16
N PHE A 380 3.87 4.89 -3.56
CA PHE A 380 3.97 6.07 -2.74
C PHE A 380 2.63 6.80 -2.75
N LEU A 381 2.16 7.23 -1.59
CA LEU A 381 1.13 8.24 -1.51
C LEU A 381 1.78 9.61 -1.69
N ASP A 382 1.50 10.27 -2.83
CA ASP A 382 1.95 11.63 -3.09
C ASP A 382 0.92 12.65 -2.57
N GLY A 383 1.42 13.71 -1.92
CA GLY A 383 0.70 14.97 -1.77
C GLY A 383 -0.33 15.07 -0.64
N THR A 384 -0.43 16.27 -0.08
CA THR A 384 -1.58 16.69 0.75
C THR A 384 -2.75 17.22 -0.09
N THR A 385 -2.55 17.45 -1.38
CA THR A 385 -3.50 18.17 -2.27
C THR A 385 -3.70 17.54 -3.66
N SER A 386 -3.05 16.43 -3.98
CA SER A 386 -3.12 15.80 -5.32
C SER A 386 -2.91 14.30 -5.19
N TYR A 387 -4.02 13.55 -5.18
CA TYR A 387 -4.11 12.16 -4.69
C TYR A 387 -3.58 11.11 -5.67
N THR A 388 -2.41 11.32 -6.26
CA THR A 388 -1.79 10.35 -7.16
C THR A 388 -1.05 9.28 -6.36
N PHE A 389 -1.39 8.02 -6.59
CA PHE A 389 -0.50 6.93 -6.22
C PHE A 389 0.55 6.80 -7.32
N THR A 390 1.78 7.20 -7.00
CA THR A 390 2.92 6.92 -7.87
C THR A 390 3.36 5.47 -7.63
N PHE A 391 3.57 4.73 -8.72
CA PHE A 391 3.95 3.33 -8.68
C PHE A 391 5.22 3.09 -9.49
N ARG A 392 6.27 2.65 -8.83
CA ARG A 392 7.47 2.13 -9.51
C ARG A 392 7.55 0.63 -9.37
N TYR A 393 7.98 -0.07 -10.40
CA TYR A 393 8.15 -1.51 -10.33
C TYR A 393 9.36 -2.01 -11.10
N ARG A 394 9.77 -3.24 -10.79
CA ARG A 394 10.76 -3.99 -11.55
C ARG A 394 10.36 -5.46 -11.62
N ALA A 395 10.60 -6.09 -12.76
CA ALA A 395 10.54 -7.54 -12.88
C ALA A 395 11.78 -8.17 -12.20
N ASP A 396 11.66 -9.43 -11.78
CA ASP A 396 12.77 -10.18 -11.17
C ASP A 396 14.00 -10.26 -12.09
N THR A 397 13.76 -10.21 -13.41
CA THR A 397 14.77 -10.21 -14.49
C THR A 397 15.46 -8.87 -14.71
N ASP A 398 14.95 -7.78 -14.18
CA ASP A 398 15.51 -6.44 -14.39
C ASP A 398 16.74 -6.23 -13.52
N ALA A 399 17.69 -5.41 -14.00
CA ALA A 399 18.85 -5.03 -13.19
C ALA A 399 18.39 -4.36 -11.87
N LEU A 400 19.09 -4.66 -10.77
CA LEU A 400 18.60 -4.38 -9.40
C LEU A 400 18.38 -2.90 -9.06
N GLY A 401 18.95 -1.98 -9.85
CA GLY A 401 18.76 -0.53 -9.71
C GLY A 401 17.81 0.10 -10.73
N LEU A 402 17.22 -0.67 -11.65
CA LEU A 402 16.28 -0.17 -12.64
C LEU A 402 14.85 -0.36 -12.13
N TRP A 403 14.07 0.72 -12.18
CA TRP A 403 12.67 0.75 -11.80
C TRP A 403 11.87 1.43 -12.90
N SER A 404 10.96 0.69 -13.52
CA SER A 404 9.95 1.22 -14.43
C SER A 404 9.00 2.15 -13.67
N TYR A 405 8.52 3.18 -14.37
CA TYR A 405 7.63 4.20 -13.81
C TYR A 405 6.21 4.04 -14.33
N GLU A 406 5.23 4.09 -13.45
CA GLU A 406 3.79 4.09 -13.75
C GLU A 406 3.05 5.01 -12.76
N THR A 407 2.01 5.68 -13.21
CA THR A 407 1.11 6.47 -12.35
C THR A 407 -0.31 5.99 -12.52
N PHE A 408 -1.05 5.94 -11.41
CA PHE A 408 -2.50 5.96 -11.47
C PHE A 408 -3.05 7.06 -10.56
N SER A 409 -4.12 7.68 -11.05
CA SER A 409 -4.95 8.57 -10.26
C SER A 409 -6.22 7.79 -9.92
N PRO A 410 -6.55 7.58 -8.65
CA PRO A 410 -7.89 7.17 -8.23
C PRO A 410 -8.94 8.08 -8.87
N THR A 411 -9.67 7.66 -9.91
CA THR A 411 -10.64 8.58 -10.57
C THR A 411 -11.79 8.96 -9.63
N THR A 412 -12.04 8.13 -8.62
CA THR A 412 -13.03 8.37 -7.56
C THR A 412 -12.59 9.49 -6.60
N ALA A 413 -11.35 9.96 -6.68
CA ALA A 413 -10.81 11.04 -5.85
C ALA A 413 -11.06 12.48 -6.37
N SER A 414 -11.81 12.65 -7.45
CA SER A 414 -12.14 13.98 -8.03
C SER A 414 -12.80 14.97 -7.04
N ASN A 415 -13.45 14.48 -5.98
CA ASN A 415 -14.07 15.26 -4.90
C ASN A 415 -13.41 15.03 -3.52
N MET A 416 -12.15 14.56 -3.46
CA MET A 416 -11.44 14.27 -2.21
C MET A 416 -10.59 15.44 -1.72
N THR A 417 -10.35 15.48 -0.41
CA THR A 417 -9.59 16.56 0.28
C THR A 417 -8.33 16.07 0.99
N THR A 418 -8.27 14.79 1.42
CA THR A 418 -7.05 14.17 2.00
C THR A 418 -7.19 12.65 2.05
N ILE A 419 -6.17 11.92 1.57
CA ILE A 419 -5.90 10.52 1.97
C ILE A 419 -4.86 10.57 3.10
N THR A 420 -5.11 9.88 4.21
CA THR A 420 -4.21 9.88 5.38
C THR A 420 -3.55 8.53 5.66
N ASN A 421 -4.10 7.44 5.13
CA ASN A 421 -3.56 6.09 5.30
C ASN A 421 -4.04 5.21 4.15
N PHE A 422 -3.19 4.27 3.73
CA PHE A 422 -3.52 3.24 2.76
C PHE A 422 -2.88 1.91 3.17
N SER A 423 -3.28 0.81 2.55
CA SER A 423 -2.62 -0.49 2.67
C SER A 423 -2.61 -1.15 1.30
N ALA A 424 -1.56 -1.91 0.99
CA ALA A 424 -1.35 -2.47 -0.34
C ALA A 424 -0.77 -3.89 -0.27
N VAL A 425 -1.31 -4.78 -1.10
CA VAL A 425 -0.80 -6.15 -1.25
C VAL A 425 -0.97 -6.61 -2.69
N GLY A 426 -0.06 -7.47 -3.17
CA GLY A 426 -0.20 -8.13 -4.46
C GLY A 426 -0.28 -9.66 -4.33
N ASN A 427 -0.69 -10.35 -5.39
CA ASN A 427 -0.85 -11.80 -5.41
C ASN A 427 0.05 -12.48 -6.44
N THR A 428 0.09 -13.83 -6.46
CA THR A 428 0.91 -14.59 -7.42
C THR A 428 0.44 -14.47 -8.87
N ASN A 429 -0.78 -13.98 -9.12
CA ASN A 429 -1.32 -13.80 -10.47
C ASN A 429 -0.86 -12.49 -11.13
N GLY A 430 -0.09 -11.65 -10.42
CA GLY A 430 0.38 -10.36 -10.94
C GLY A 430 -0.58 -9.20 -10.67
N HIS A 431 -1.57 -9.40 -9.80
CA HIS A 431 -2.50 -8.35 -9.42
C HIS A 431 -2.02 -7.57 -8.19
N ILE A 432 -2.54 -6.36 -8.02
CA ILE A 432 -2.33 -5.50 -6.84
C ILE A 432 -3.69 -5.04 -6.31
N TYR A 433 -3.80 -4.96 -4.99
CA TYR A 433 -4.99 -4.57 -4.24
C TYR A 433 -4.59 -3.43 -3.30
N VAL A 434 -5.30 -2.31 -3.35
CA VAL A 434 -5.02 -1.10 -2.55
C VAL A 434 -6.29 -0.69 -1.82
N MET A 435 -6.16 -0.34 -0.54
CA MET A 435 -7.28 0.04 0.33
C MET A 435 -6.91 1.31 1.08
N PHE A 436 -7.79 2.32 1.14
CA PHE A 436 -7.45 3.63 1.72
C PHE A 436 -8.65 4.36 2.37
N PHE A 437 -8.34 5.35 3.19
CA PHE A 437 -9.33 6.22 3.85
C PHE A 437 -9.31 7.67 3.35
N LYS A 438 -10.49 8.28 3.37
CA LYS A 438 -10.72 9.72 3.21
C LYS A 438 -10.85 10.39 4.58
N THR A 439 -10.14 11.49 4.80
CA THR A 439 -10.33 12.31 6.01
C THR A 439 -11.76 12.88 6.07
N GLY A 440 -12.44 12.65 7.18
CA GLY A 440 -13.82 13.12 7.40
C GLY A 440 -14.91 12.28 6.73
N ALA A 441 -14.58 11.09 6.22
CA ALA A 441 -15.56 10.07 5.82
C ALA A 441 -15.42 8.82 6.70
N ASN A 442 -16.49 8.03 6.78
CA ASN A 442 -16.53 6.75 7.51
C ASN A 442 -16.23 5.57 6.55
N ASP A 443 -15.58 5.86 5.42
CA ASP A 443 -15.74 5.10 4.18
C ASP A 443 -14.41 4.51 3.74
N VAL A 444 -14.32 3.18 3.69
CA VAL A 444 -13.16 2.49 3.10
C VAL A 444 -13.28 2.51 1.58
N PHE A 445 -12.22 2.93 0.88
CA PHE A 445 -12.11 2.84 -0.58
C PHE A 445 -11.17 1.70 -0.97
N PHE A 446 -11.40 1.14 -2.15
CA PHE A 446 -10.68 -0.02 -2.66
C PHE A 446 -10.39 0.11 -4.17
N GLU A 447 -9.16 -0.18 -4.58
CA GLU A 447 -8.69 -0.13 -5.98
C GLU A 447 -7.77 -1.31 -6.33
N PHE A 448 -7.67 -1.61 -7.62
CA PHE A 448 -7.09 -2.86 -8.10
C PHE A 448 -6.33 -2.72 -9.43
N TYR A 449 -5.19 -3.39 -9.53
CA TYR A 449 -4.43 -3.57 -10.77
C TYR A 449 -4.58 -5.02 -11.24
N ASP A 450 -4.97 -5.22 -12.51
CA ASP A 450 -5.21 -6.55 -13.09
C ASP A 450 -3.97 -7.23 -13.71
N GLY A 451 -2.79 -6.62 -13.55
CA GLY A 451 -1.55 -7.05 -14.21
C GLY A 451 -1.21 -6.26 -15.48
N ASN A 452 -2.15 -5.49 -16.03
CA ASN A 452 -2.00 -4.63 -17.21
C ASN A 452 -2.45 -3.18 -16.99
N SER A 453 -3.49 -2.96 -16.18
CA SER A 453 -4.13 -1.66 -15.96
C SER A 453 -4.77 -1.53 -14.58
N TRP A 454 -4.86 -0.30 -14.09
CA TRP A 454 -5.58 0.06 -12.88
C TRP A 454 -7.09 0.18 -13.15
N HIS A 455 -7.89 -0.28 -12.19
CA HIS A 455 -9.36 -0.32 -12.27
C HIS A 455 -9.99 0.54 -11.18
N ASP A 456 -10.67 1.57 -11.64
CA ASP A 456 -11.28 2.69 -10.90
C ASP A 456 -12.49 2.37 -10.00
N LYS A 457 -12.71 1.09 -9.66
CA LYS A 457 -13.97 0.64 -9.08
C LYS A 457 -13.95 0.65 -7.56
N SER A 458 -14.10 1.84 -6.98
CA SER A 458 -14.33 1.99 -5.53
C SER A 458 -15.56 1.18 -5.10
N THR A 459 -15.37 0.31 -4.10
CA THR A 459 -16.48 -0.27 -3.34
C THR A 459 -16.34 0.17 -1.89
N ARG A 460 -17.36 0.88 -1.40
CA ARG A 460 -17.45 1.33 -0.01
C ARG A 460 -17.70 0.12 0.88
N LEU A 461 -16.76 -0.23 1.76
CA LEU A 461 -16.88 -1.43 2.59
C LEU A 461 -17.77 -1.23 3.83
N ASP A 462 -17.86 0.01 4.35
CA ASP A 462 -18.78 0.41 5.41
C ASP A 462 -19.17 1.89 5.21
N ASP A 463 -20.36 2.24 5.69
CA ASP A 463 -20.97 3.58 5.66
C ASP A 463 -20.87 4.31 7.02
N ASN A 464 -20.69 3.56 8.12
CA ASN A 464 -21.02 4.01 9.47
C ASN A 464 -19.92 3.75 10.51
N ALA A 465 -18.82 3.11 10.15
CA ALA A 465 -17.72 2.88 11.06
C ALA A 465 -16.77 4.09 11.10
N VAL A 466 -16.56 4.67 12.29
CA VAL A 466 -15.38 5.51 12.51
C VAL A 466 -14.21 4.55 12.63
N ILE A 467 -13.47 4.33 11.53
CA ILE A 467 -12.38 3.37 11.48
C ILE A 467 -11.06 4.09 11.77
N SER A 468 -10.22 3.48 12.62
CA SER A 468 -8.93 4.04 13.03
C SER A 468 -7.73 3.46 12.26
N ASN A 469 -7.75 2.18 11.89
CA ASN A 469 -6.65 1.50 11.19
C ASN A 469 -7.16 0.60 10.05
N LEU A 470 -6.26 0.27 9.12
CA LEU A 470 -6.49 -0.61 7.95
C LEU A 470 -5.36 -1.64 7.85
N GLY A 471 -5.62 -2.79 7.22
CA GLY A 471 -4.57 -3.71 6.80
C GLY A 471 -5.03 -4.58 5.63
N LEU A 472 -4.14 -4.78 4.67
CA LEU A 472 -4.23 -5.84 3.67
C LEU A 472 -3.15 -6.89 3.95
N SER A 473 -3.49 -8.16 3.73
CA SER A 473 -2.54 -9.27 3.67
C SER A 473 -2.97 -10.26 2.59
N THR A 474 -2.12 -11.23 2.27
CA THR A 474 -2.39 -12.26 1.27
C THR A 474 -1.85 -13.62 1.72
N ASP A 475 -2.53 -14.69 1.31
CA ASP A 475 -1.98 -16.06 1.36
C ASP A 475 -1.26 -16.44 0.05
N GLY A 476 -1.04 -15.45 -0.84
CA GLY A 476 -0.50 -15.59 -2.18
C GLY A 476 -1.58 -15.61 -3.26
N VAL A 477 -2.81 -16.05 -2.93
CA VAL A 477 -3.95 -16.09 -3.86
C VAL A 477 -5.05 -15.15 -3.38
N ASN A 478 -5.52 -15.34 -2.15
CA ASN A 478 -6.61 -14.57 -1.56
C ASN A 478 -6.10 -13.28 -0.91
N VAL A 479 -6.99 -12.31 -0.75
CA VAL A 479 -6.70 -11.07 -0.03
C VAL A 479 -7.48 -11.06 1.27
N TRP A 480 -6.82 -10.64 2.33
CA TRP A 480 -7.39 -10.53 3.66
C TRP A 480 -7.43 -9.06 4.05
N VAL A 481 -8.62 -8.56 4.37
CA VAL A 481 -8.89 -7.17 4.78
C VAL A 481 -9.04 -7.13 6.29
N PHE A 482 -8.42 -6.14 6.93
CA PHE A 482 -8.46 -5.91 8.36
C PHE A 482 -8.71 -4.44 8.67
N TYR A 483 -9.45 -4.17 9.75
CA TYR A 483 -9.73 -2.80 10.21
C TYR A 483 -10.12 -2.76 11.70
N THR A 484 -10.08 -1.58 12.32
CA THR A 484 -10.45 -1.38 13.74
C THR A 484 -11.48 -0.28 13.93
N ASP A 485 -12.48 -0.49 14.78
CA ASP A 485 -13.42 0.58 15.17
C ASP A 485 -12.80 1.57 16.17
N ASN A 486 -13.32 2.81 16.17
CA ASN A 486 -12.83 3.92 16.99
C ASN A 486 -13.89 4.41 18.01
N ILE A 487 -14.97 3.65 18.21
CA ILE A 487 -16.05 4.02 19.15
C ILE A 487 -15.91 3.20 20.44
N LEU A 488 -14.90 3.60 21.23
CA LEU A 488 -14.76 3.35 22.68
C LEU A 488 -14.38 1.94 23.17
N THR A 489 -14.23 0.93 22.29
CA THR A 489 -13.74 -0.43 22.70
C THR A 489 -12.86 -1.19 21.68
N GLY A 490 -12.38 -0.55 20.60
CA GLY A 490 -11.25 -1.00 19.78
C GLY A 490 -11.26 -2.45 19.29
N ASN A 491 -12.34 -2.89 18.64
CA ASN A 491 -12.42 -4.27 18.12
C ASN A 491 -11.59 -4.41 16.82
N VAL A 492 -10.91 -5.55 16.65
CA VAL A 492 -10.20 -5.89 15.40
C VAL A 492 -11.11 -6.76 14.53
N PHE A 493 -11.39 -6.31 13.31
CA PHE A 493 -12.20 -7.02 12.33
C PHE A 493 -11.32 -7.58 11.21
N TYR A 494 -11.68 -8.74 10.66
CA TYR A 494 -11.05 -9.29 9.47
C TYR A 494 -12.04 -9.93 8.50
N LYS A 495 -11.68 -9.96 7.21
CA LYS A 495 -12.45 -10.59 6.13
C LYS A 495 -11.53 -11.22 5.10
N LYS A 496 -11.75 -12.49 4.76
CA LYS A 496 -11.14 -13.12 3.58
C LYS A 496 -11.92 -12.74 2.32
N ILE A 497 -11.20 -12.44 1.25
CA ILE A 497 -11.72 -12.14 -0.10
C ILE A 497 -11.02 -13.09 -1.08
N ASN A 498 -11.81 -13.95 -1.73
CA ASN A 498 -11.31 -14.85 -2.78
C ASN A 498 -10.96 -14.03 -4.04
N THR A 499 -9.93 -14.45 -4.77
CA THR A 499 -9.48 -13.73 -5.99
C THR A 499 -9.48 -14.62 -7.25
N PRO A 500 -9.56 -14.06 -8.48
CA PRO A 500 -9.78 -12.64 -8.82
C PRO A 500 -11.11 -12.11 -8.28
N PHE A 501 -11.39 -10.80 -8.45
CA PHE A 501 -12.76 -10.29 -8.35
C PHE A 501 -13.59 -11.02 -9.40
N ASP A 502 -14.15 -12.17 -9.04
CA ASP A 502 -14.76 -13.05 -10.03
C ASP A 502 -16.02 -12.39 -10.56
N ALA A 503 -16.30 -12.64 -11.85
CA ALA A 503 -17.05 -11.72 -12.67
C ALA A 503 -18.44 -11.35 -12.13
N TRP A 504 -18.94 -10.16 -12.53
CA TRP A 504 -20.35 -9.66 -12.56
C TRP A 504 -20.64 -8.27 -11.94
N TYR A 505 -19.64 -7.47 -11.56
CA TYR A 505 -19.88 -6.11 -11.02
C TYR A 505 -20.12 -5.03 -12.11
N ARG A 506 -21.38 -4.63 -12.29
CA ARG A 506 -21.80 -3.45 -13.11
C ARG A 506 -21.53 -2.14 -12.37
N PRO A 507 -21.21 -1.04 -13.08
CA PRO A 507 -20.89 0.24 -12.45
C PRO A 507 -22.13 0.91 -11.84
N TYR A 508 -21.89 1.67 -10.77
CA TYR A 508 -22.81 2.69 -10.27
C TYR A 508 -22.79 3.86 -11.27
N THR A 509 -23.89 4.09 -11.97
CA THR A 509 -24.09 5.33 -12.75
C THR A 509 -24.88 6.31 -11.89
N ASP A 510 -24.26 7.46 -11.64
CA ASP A 510 -24.79 8.55 -10.81
C ASP A 510 -25.89 9.32 -11.57
N ASP A 511 -27.12 8.80 -11.54
CA ASP A 511 -28.30 9.57 -11.91
C ASP A 511 -28.85 10.26 -10.65
N GLY A 512 -28.70 11.58 -10.60
CA GLY A 512 -29.21 12.41 -9.51
C GLY A 512 -30.74 12.44 -9.41
N ASP A 513 -31.24 13.01 -8.31
CA ASP A 513 -32.67 13.18 -8.00
C ASP A 513 -33.48 11.90 -7.67
N HIS A 514 -32.94 11.01 -6.82
CA HIS A 514 -33.80 10.18 -5.95
C HIS A 514 -33.36 10.19 -4.48
N GLY A 515 -34.12 10.94 -3.68
CA GLY A 515 -34.12 10.81 -2.23
C GLY A 515 -34.81 9.51 -1.79
N ASP A 516 -34.29 8.94 -0.71
CA ASP A 516 -34.78 7.77 0.02
C ASP A 516 -34.76 6.40 -0.68
N ALA A 517 -34.00 5.48 -0.06
CA ALA A 517 -34.19 4.02 -0.09
C ALA A 517 -33.82 3.19 -1.33
N GLU A 518 -32.70 3.48 -2.01
CA GLU A 518 -31.91 2.43 -2.72
C GLU A 518 -30.51 2.28 -2.10
N LYS A 519 -30.46 1.82 -0.84
CA LYS A 519 -29.21 1.41 -0.17
C LYS A 519 -29.08 -0.11 -0.21
N PHE A 520 -27.93 -0.60 -0.68
CA PHE A 520 -27.62 -2.01 -0.97
C PHE A 520 -28.47 -2.63 -2.10
N GLY A 521 -28.13 -2.25 -3.34
CA GLY A 521 -28.58 -2.94 -4.54
C GLY A 521 -28.11 -4.40 -4.59
N HIS A 522 -29.01 -5.32 -4.25
CA HIS A 522 -29.09 -6.72 -4.70
C HIS A 522 -27.79 -7.40 -5.20
N LEU A 523 -27.02 -7.95 -4.26
CA LEU A 523 -26.15 -9.10 -4.54
C LEU A 523 -26.77 -10.36 -3.94
N VAL A 524 -26.98 -11.38 -4.78
CA VAL A 524 -27.43 -12.70 -4.36
C VAL A 524 -26.28 -13.41 -3.64
N ASN A 525 -26.25 -13.28 -2.31
CA ASN A 525 -25.32 -13.90 -1.34
C ASN A 525 -23.85 -14.13 -1.78
N PRO A 526 -22.98 -13.12 -1.61
CA PRO A 526 -21.52 -13.25 -1.72
C PRO A 526 -20.79 -13.23 -0.34
N PHE A 527 -21.50 -13.40 0.78
CA PHE A 527 -20.91 -13.38 2.12
C PHE A 527 -21.02 -14.76 2.80
N ASP A 528 -19.90 -15.28 3.30
CA ASP A 528 -19.91 -16.48 4.15
C ASP A 528 -20.43 -16.17 5.57
N LYS A 529 -20.13 -14.98 6.11
CA LYS A 529 -20.73 -14.40 7.34
C LYS A 529 -20.77 -12.86 7.33
N VAL A 530 -21.75 -12.28 8.02
CA VAL A 530 -21.85 -10.82 8.31
C VAL A 530 -22.38 -10.61 9.73
N TRP A 531 -21.75 -9.74 10.52
CA TRP A 531 -22.14 -9.42 11.91
C TRP A 531 -22.34 -7.92 12.12
N LEU A 532 -23.35 -7.55 12.90
CA LEU A 532 -23.64 -6.18 13.31
C LEU A 532 -23.82 -6.09 14.84
N TYR A 533 -22.98 -5.29 15.50
CA TYR A 533 -23.07 -5.02 16.94
C TYR A 533 -23.76 -3.67 17.21
N ARG A 534 -24.78 -3.67 18.08
CA ARG A 534 -25.44 -2.46 18.61
C ARG A 534 -25.96 -2.72 20.02
N ASN A 535 -25.96 -1.69 20.87
CA ASN A 535 -26.58 -1.71 22.20
C ASN A 535 -26.17 -2.92 23.07
N SER A 536 -24.87 -3.20 23.14
CA SER A 536 -24.30 -4.34 23.89
C SER A 536 -24.78 -5.72 23.41
N SER A 537 -25.24 -5.84 22.17
CA SER A 537 -25.74 -7.07 21.57
C SER A 537 -25.23 -7.28 20.15
N TYR A 538 -24.81 -8.50 19.84
CA TYR A 538 -24.41 -8.92 18.49
C TYR A 538 -25.64 -9.43 17.74
N SER A 539 -25.70 -9.16 16.43
CA SER A 539 -26.73 -9.71 15.55
C SER A 539 -26.10 -10.22 14.25
N ASP A 540 -26.35 -11.49 13.96
CA ASP A 540 -26.01 -12.11 12.68
C ASP A 540 -26.84 -11.46 11.55
N LYS A 541 -26.22 -11.24 10.40
CA LYS A 541 -26.81 -10.72 9.15
C LYS A 541 -26.52 -11.63 7.95
N THR A 542 -25.85 -12.76 8.17
CA THR A 542 -25.45 -13.73 7.14
C THR A 542 -26.64 -14.28 6.35
N THR A 543 -27.80 -14.46 7.00
CA THR A 543 -29.03 -14.92 6.36
C THR A 543 -30.06 -13.79 6.21
N PHE A 544 -29.69 -12.67 5.57
CA PHE A 544 -30.66 -11.65 5.16
C PHE A 544 -31.45 -12.05 3.89
N ASN A 545 -32.08 -13.23 3.96
CA ASN A 545 -33.05 -13.68 2.97
C ASN A 545 -34.42 -13.06 3.31
N SER A 546 -34.92 -12.21 2.42
CA SER A 546 -36.24 -11.53 2.45
C SER A 546 -36.54 -10.57 3.62
N GLN A 547 -36.80 -9.31 3.25
CA GLN A 547 -37.65 -8.32 3.92
C GLN A 547 -37.84 -8.42 5.45
N THR A 548 -37.09 -7.60 6.19
CA THR A 548 -37.69 -6.72 7.22
C THR A 548 -37.06 -5.34 7.13
N SER A 549 -37.77 -4.37 6.56
CA SER A 549 -37.40 -2.96 6.65
C SER A 549 -37.67 -2.46 8.07
N LEU A 550 -36.69 -1.78 8.67
CA LEU A 550 -36.85 -1.09 9.94
C LEU A 550 -37.64 0.22 9.75
N HIS A 551 -38.91 0.14 9.39
CA HIS A 551 -39.90 1.21 9.61
C HIS A 551 -41.30 0.59 9.77
N ASN A 552 -41.85 0.71 10.98
CA ASN A 552 -43.12 0.20 11.52
C ASN A 552 -44.17 -0.35 10.52
N LEU A 553 -44.59 -1.61 10.76
CA LEU A 553 -45.92 -2.20 10.49
C LEU A 553 -46.76 -1.58 9.36
N ASP A 554 -46.74 -2.20 8.17
CA ASP A 554 -47.90 -2.81 7.52
C ASP A 554 -47.45 -3.59 6.25
N ASP A 555 -48.15 -4.66 5.89
CA ASP A 555 -47.73 -5.66 4.87
C ASP A 555 -47.69 -5.12 3.42
N TYR A 556 -46.79 -5.66 2.57
CA TYR A 556 -47.15 -6.17 1.22
C TYR A 556 -46.01 -7.02 0.59
N ILE A 557 -46.38 -8.15 -0.01
CA ILE A 557 -45.49 -9.06 -0.76
C ILE A 557 -45.95 -9.15 -2.23
N ALA A 558 -44.96 -9.40 -3.11
CA ALA A 558 -45.03 -10.01 -4.46
C ALA A 558 -44.81 -9.04 -5.66
N TYR A 559 -44.33 -9.48 -6.83
CA TYR A 559 -44.00 -10.87 -7.25
C TYR A 559 -42.66 -11.01 -8.04
N ASN A 560 -42.66 -11.67 -9.21
CA ASN A 560 -41.49 -12.12 -9.99
C ASN A 560 -41.76 -11.96 -11.51
N THR A 561 -40.71 -12.13 -12.33
CA THR A 561 -40.65 -12.43 -13.79
C THR A 561 -40.50 -11.27 -14.80
N PRO A 562 -39.81 -11.51 -15.94
CA PRO A 562 -39.41 -10.44 -16.87
C PRO A 562 -40.49 -10.10 -17.91
N GLY A 563 -40.96 -8.85 -17.86
CA GLY A 563 -41.82 -8.23 -18.86
C GLY A 563 -42.28 -6.85 -18.37
N PHE A 564 -42.02 -5.79 -19.15
CA PHE A 564 -42.33 -4.41 -18.76
C PHE A 564 -43.82 -4.18 -18.44
N ALA A 565 -44.11 -3.49 -17.33
CA ALA A 565 -45.04 -2.34 -17.29
C ALA A 565 -44.95 -1.56 -15.95
N TYR A 566 -45.51 -0.35 -15.94
CA TYR A 566 -45.19 0.74 -15.01
C TYR A 566 -46.29 1.05 -13.97
N VAL A 567 -45.84 1.65 -12.87
CA VAL A 567 -46.49 2.26 -11.67
C VAL A 567 -47.86 2.96 -11.88
N HIS A 568 -48.71 3.00 -10.83
CA HIS A 568 -49.46 4.22 -10.50
C HIS A 568 -49.75 4.47 -9.00
N ASN A 569 -49.69 5.75 -8.61
CA ASN A 569 -49.99 6.34 -7.29
C ASN A 569 -51.47 6.26 -6.86
N VAL A 570 -51.73 6.17 -5.54
CA VAL A 570 -52.89 6.79 -4.86
C VAL A 570 -52.50 7.31 -3.46
N THR A 571 -53.02 8.47 -3.09
CA THR A 571 -52.78 9.25 -1.85
C THR A 571 -53.77 8.97 -0.71
N GLU A 572 -53.35 9.36 0.51
CA GLU A 572 -54.16 9.73 1.70
C GLU A 572 -54.89 8.66 2.57
N ALA A 573 -54.42 8.57 3.83
CA ALA A 573 -55.18 8.65 5.09
C ALA A 573 -56.14 7.54 5.60
N ALA A 574 -56.07 7.37 6.93
CA ALA A 574 -57.11 6.91 7.89
C ALA A 574 -57.34 5.40 8.18
N SER A 575 -56.76 4.98 9.33
CA SER A 575 -57.37 4.16 10.41
C SER A 575 -58.08 2.81 10.17
N SER A 576 -57.67 1.86 11.03
CA SER A 576 -58.47 0.85 11.76
C SER A 576 -58.78 -0.52 11.16
N THR A 577 -58.38 -1.55 11.95
CA THR A 577 -59.01 -2.87 12.15
C THR A 577 -59.20 -3.83 10.97
N ALA A 578 -58.31 -4.83 10.94
CA ALA A 578 -58.56 -6.28 10.74
C ALA A 578 -59.70 -6.76 9.82
N ASN A 579 -59.34 -7.58 8.81
CA ASN A 579 -59.64 -9.02 8.79
C ASN A 579 -59.06 -9.72 7.53
N ASP A 580 -58.93 -11.04 7.65
CA ASP A 580 -58.59 -12.07 6.66
C ASP A 580 -58.90 -11.79 5.17
N THR A 581 -58.10 -12.38 4.25
CA THR A 581 -58.56 -13.46 3.33
C THR A 581 -57.38 -14.05 2.51
N TYR A 582 -57.55 -15.31 2.10
CA TYR A 582 -56.55 -16.23 1.52
C TYR A 582 -56.49 -16.30 -0.02
N PHE A 583 -55.36 -16.87 -0.47
CA PHE A 583 -55.13 -17.70 -1.69
C PHE A 583 -55.05 -17.06 -3.09
N GLY A 584 -54.15 -17.66 -3.89
CA GLY A 584 -53.82 -17.42 -5.29
C GLY A 584 -52.67 -18.35 -5.70
#